data_AF-A0A7V7BQE4-F1
#
_entry.id   AF-A0A7V7BQE4-F1
#
_cell.length_a   1.000
_cell.length_b   1.000
_cell.length_c   1.000
_cell.angle_alpha   90.00
_cell.angle_beta   90.00
_cell.angle_gamma   90.00
#
_symmetry.space_group_name_H-M   'P 1'
#
loop_
_entity.id
_entity.type
_entity.pdbx_description
1 polymer ?
#
loop_
_entity_poly.entity_id
_entity_poly.type
_entity_poly.pdbx_seq_one_letter_code
_entity_poly.pdbx_strand_id
1 'polypeptide(L)'
;MNSNMDQHQHHQAVQRALELGRSADPAALPELIALLKMPASEVRQLAASAIAKLASFGADSALAVPALAPVALRDPHPQVQQYALKALKCFGAAAREHLHDLDDLAANNRLRDYIRRAAHSAAEAIREGIRAETEGARHKCIRCGREVTPDEHTRSQQAFQRTFCDSCFDEVFLDRRNFETKVELNKTIITKAGTLVQSDGERRIAEWLSAHGIAYRYDERFRILSGHAVRPDFYLPELDVYIEYWGLDTAEYKIGMLKKQQLYQQEGKRLISLYPADKDRLDSVLRSKLALFGYHPPENGVGEP
;
A
#
# COMPACT_ATOMS: atom_id res chain seq x y z
N MET A 1 16.69 23.28 38.38
CA MET A 1 16.95 22.41 39.55
C MET A 1 18.28 21.71 39.31
N ASN A 2 19.36 22.24 39.87
CA ASN A 2 20.68 21.61 39.77
C ASN A 2 20.71 20.41 40.71
N SER A 3 20.46 19.22 40.15
CA SER A 3 20.68 17.97 40.87
C SER A 3 22.19 17.76 40.94
N ASN A 4 22.82 18.31 41.98
CA ASN A 4 24.20 17.99 42.34
C ASN A 4 24.20 16.53 42.79
N MET A 5 24.36 15.63 41.82
CA MET A 5 24.64 14.22 42.09
C MET A 5 25.95 14.17 42.85
N ASP A 6 25.97 13.40 43.94
CA ASP A 6 27.16 13.27 44.77
C ASP A 6 28.33 12.73 43.94
N GLN A 7 29.54 13.26 44.14
CA GLN A 7 30.71 12.89 43.33
C GLN A 7 31.00 11.39 43.38
N HIS A 8 30.73 10.75 44.53
CA HIS A 8 30.88 9.32 44.68
C HIS A 8 29.82 8.55 43.86
N GLN A 9 28.56 8.97 43.92
CA GLN A 9 27.47 8.40 43.11
C GLN A 9 27.72 8.56 41.60
N HIS A 10 28.27 9.71 41.18
CA HIS A 10 28.71 9.93 39.80
C HIS A 10 29.80 8.97 39.37
N HIS A 11 30.85 8.86 40.18
CA HIS A 11 31.94 7.94 39.88
C HIS A 11 31.46 6.48 39.80
N GLN A 12 30.62 6.04 40.74
CA GLN A 12 30.03 4.70 40.73
C GLN A 12 29.19 4.45 39.48
N ALA A 13 28.33 5.39 39.09
CA ALA A 13 27.47 5.26 37.92
C ALA A 13 28.28 5.18 36.61
N VAL A 14 29.35 5.99 36.50
CA VAL A 14 30.27 5.93 35.36
C VAL A 14 30.97 4.56 35.29
N GLN A 15 31.53 4.07 36.40
CA GLN A 15 32.18 2.76 36.42
C GLN A 15 31.18 1.64 36.08
N ARG A 16 29.96 1.71 36.61
CA ARG A 16 28.93 0.72 36.34
C ARG A 16 28.50 0.70 34.87
N ALA A 17 28.31 1.87 34.25
CA ALA A 17 28.01 1.96 32.81
C ALA A 17 29.11 1.33 31.94
N LEU A 18 30.38 1.55 32.30
CA LEU A 18 31.54 0.98 31.60
C LEU A 18 31.63 -0.54 31.77
N GLU A 19 31.39 -1.05 32.98
CA GLU A 19 31.37 -2.48 33.29
C GLU A 19 30.28 -3.20 32.47
N LEU A 20 29.04 -2.72 32.54
CA LEU A 20 27.91 -3.26 31.77
C LEU A 20 28.16 -3.21 30.26
N GLY A 21 28.78 -2.15 29.75
CA GLY A 21 29.13 -2.05 28.34
C GLY A 21 30.28 -2.97 27.90
N ARG A 22 31.08 -3.50 28.83
CA ARG A 22 32.18 -4.44 28.57
C ARG A 22 31.77 -5.90 28.75
N SER A 23 30.70 -6.17 29.49
CA SER A 23 30.23 -7.54 29.75
C SER A 23 29.78 -8.26 28.48
N ALA A 24 29.36 -7.50 27.45
CA ALA A 24 28.73 -8.03 26.24
C ALA A 24 27.48 -8.90 26.53
N ASP A 25 26.89 -8.74 27.71
CA ASP A 25 25.73 -9.49 28.17
C ASP A 25 24.44 -8.70 27.90
N PRO A 26 23.53 -9.18 27.04
CA PRO A 26 22.22 -8.56 26.81
C PRO A 26 21.37 -8.37 28.06
N ALA A 27 21.58 -9.19 29.11
CA ALA A 27 20.86 -9.07 30.38
C ALA A 27 21.18 -7.75 31.12
N ALA A 28 22.24 -7.03 30.73
CA ALA A 28 22.56 -5.71 31.25
C ALA A 28 21.62 -4.60 30.75
N LEU A 29 20.78 -4.86 29.73
CA LEU A 29 19.94 -3.84 29.08
C LEU A 29 19.02 -3.07 30.06
N PRO A 30 18.26 -3.72 30.96
CA PRO A 30 17.37 -2.99 31.87
C PRO A 30 18.12 -2.01 32.79
N GLU A 31 19.32 -2.38 33.24
CA GLU A 31 20.14 -1.51 34.08
C GLU A 31 20.71 -0.33 33.29
N LEU A 32 21.18 -0.56 32.06
CA LEU A 32 21.60 0.51 31.16
C LEU A 32 20.46 1.50 30.82
N ILE A 33 19.22 1.00 30.68
CA ILE A 33 18.03 1.84 30.50
C ILE A 33 17.77 2.72 31.73
N ALA A 34 18.04 2.22 32.94
CA ALA A 34 17.97 3.05 34.15
C ALA A 34 19.04 4.15 34.14
N LEU A 35 20.26 3.83 33.69
CA LEU A 35 21.36 4.81 33.59
C LEU A 35 21.10 5.92 32.55
N LEU A 36 20.32 5.66 31.49
CA LEU A 36 19.85 6.69 30.55
C LEU A 36 18.99 7.77 31.20
N LYS A 37 18.46 7.54 32.40
CA LYS A 37 17.60 8.50 33.12
C LYS A 37 18.37 9.32 34.15
N MET A 38 19.67 9.09 34.31
CA MET A 38 20.48 9.78 35.31
C MET A 38 20.73 11.26 34.94
N PRO A 39 20.88 12.15 35.93
CA PRO A 39 21.04 13.58 35.68
C PRO A 39 22.36 13.93 34.97
N ALA A 40 23.42 13.15 35.18
CA ALA A 40 24.72 13.37 34.56
C ALA A 40 24.73 12.97 33.08
N SER A 41 25.10 13.91 32.19
CA SER A 41 25.20 13.67 30.75
C SER A 41 26.23 12.60 30.39
N GLU A 42 27.36 12.55 31.11
CA GLU A 42 28.40 11.53 30.91
C GLU A 42 27.85 10.11 31.11
N VAL A 43 27.08 9.88 32.18
CA VAL A 43 26.47 8.57 32.46
C VAL A 43 25.48 8.19 31.35
N ARG A 44 24.61 9.12 30.93
CA ARG A 44 23.66 8.86 29.83
C ARG A 44 24.37 8.57 28.51
N GLN A 45 25.46 9.28 28.20
CA GLN A 45 26.27 9.03 27.01
C GLN A 45 26.89 7.62 27.05
N LEU A 46 27.46 7.23 28.18
CA LEU A 46 28.06 5.91 28.37
C LEU A 46 27.00 4.81 28.28
N ALA A 47 25.83 5.01 28.87
CA ALA A 47 24.71 4.08 28.79
C ALA A 47 24.24 3.90 27.33
N ALA A 48 24.04 4.99 26.59
CA ALA A 48 23.68 4.92 25.16
C ALA A 48 24.75 4.19 24.34
N SER A 49 26.04 4.46 24.61
CA SER A 49 27.15 3.77 23.97
C SER A 49 27.19 2.27 24.29
N ALA A 50 26.86 1.89 25.52
CA ALA A 50 26.84 0.50 25.95
C ALA A 50 25.66 -0.25 25.30
N ILE A 51 24.47 0.34 25.28
CA ILE A 51 23.29 -0.24 24.60
C ILE A 51 23.58 -0.46 23.11
N ALA A 52 24.25 0.49 22.44
CA ALA A 52 24.67 0.33 21.05
C ALA A 52 25.55 -0.90 20.82
N LYS A 53 26.48 -1.19 21.74
CA LYS A 53 27.34 -2.39 21.65
C LYS A 53 26.53 -3.66 21.86
N LEU A 54 25.59 -3.66 22.81
CA LEU A 54 24.75 -4.82 23.12
C LEU A 54 23.80 -5.19 21.98
N ALA A 55 23.51 -4.28 21.04
CA ALA A 55 22.72 -4.59 19.84
C ALA A 55 23.31 -5.80 19.07
N SER A 56 24.64 -5.86 18.90
CA SER A 56 25.31 -6.98 18.24
C SER A 56 25.32 -8.29 19.04
N PHE A 57 24.93 -8.24 20.32
CA PHE A 57 24.86 -9.40 21.21
C PHE A 57 23.42 -9.86 21.44
N GLY A 58 22.43 -9.28 20.75
CA GLY A 58 21.03 -9.67 20.87
C GLY A 58 20.27 -8.96 21.99
N ALA A 59 20.65 -7.72 22.33
CA ALA A 59 19.82 -6.88 23.18
C ALA A 59 18.39 -6.76 22.62
N ASP A 60 17.40 -6.87 23.50
CA ASP A 60 16.00 -6.76 23.13
C ASP A 60 15.69 -5.38 22.55
N SER A 61 15.44 -5.35 21.24
CA SER A 61 15.15 -4.13 20.49
C SER A 61 13.81 -3.50 20.92
N ALA A 62 12.84 -4.31 21.37
CA ALA A 62 11.54 -3.83 21.84
C ALA A 62 11.65 -3.04 23.15
N LEU A 63 12.70 -3.30 23.94
CA LEU A 63 13.01 -2.51 25.15
C LEU A 63 13.99 -1.37 24.87
N ALA A 64 15.01 -1.62 24.04
CA ALA A 64 16.06 -0.65 23.78
C ALA A 64 15.58 0.55 22.96
N VAL A 65 14.81 0.33 21.89
CA VAL A 65 14.37 1.40 20.98
C VAL A 65 13.50 2.44 21.69
N PRO A 66 12.43 2.06 22.43
CA PRO A 66 11.62 3.05 23.16
C PRO A 66 12.39 3.81 24.24
N ALA A 67 13.43 3.21 24.83
CA ALA A 67 14.27 3.88 25.82
C ALA A 67 15.26 4.87 25.20
N LEU A 68 15.81 4.55 24.02
CA LEU A 68 16.78 5.39 23.30
C LEU A 68 16.12 6.56 22.54
N ALA A 69 14.93 6.36 21.97
CA ALA A 69 14.22 7.37 21.17
C ALA A 69 14.10 8.74 21.86
N PRO A 70 13.59 8.87 23.10
CA PRO A 70 13.50 10.17 23.75
C PRO A 70 14.87 10.81 24.01
N VAL A 71 15.91 10.01 24.26
CA VAL A 71 17.28 10.50 24.47
C VAL A 71 17.87 11.01 23.15
N ALA A 72 17.67 10.29 22.05
CA ALA A 72 18.12 10.69 20.72
C ALA A 72 17.47 11.99 20.25
N LEU A 73 16.16 12.14 20.48
CA LEU A 73 15.38 13.26 19.95
C LEU A 73 15.39 14.50 20.86
N ARG A 74 15.56 14.33 22.18
CA ARG A 74 15.26 15.40 23.15
C ARG A 74 16.27 15.58 24.29
N ASP A 75 17.36 14.80 24.35
CA ASP A 75 18.34 14.99 25.43
C ASP A 75 18.92 16.42 25.41
N PRO A 76 19.05 17.11 26.56
CA PRO A 76 19.58 18.46 26.60
C PRO A 76 21.06 18.55 26.17
N HIS A 77 21.81 17.45 26.25
CA HIS A 77 23.23 17.42 25.91
C HIS A 77 23.46 16.89 24.47
N PRO A 78 23.95 17.72 23.54
CA PRO A 78 24.14 17.34 22.14
C PRO A 78 24.96 16.06 21.90
N GLN A 79 25.95 15.80 22.75
CA GLN A 79 26.77 14.58 22.64
C GLN A 79 25.98 13.33 23.06
N VAL A 80 25.07 13.45 24.04
CA VAL A 80 24.21 12.33 24.44
C VAL A 80 23.23 11.99 23.32
N GLN A 81 22.62 13.01 22.68
CA GLN A 81 21.80 12.82 21.48
C GLN A 81 22.56 12.06 20.39
N GLN A 82 23.80 12.48 20.09
CA GLN A 82 24.62 11.81 19.06
C GLN A 82 24.83 10.31 19.36
N TYR A 83 25.12 9.96 20.62
CA TYR A 83 25.36 8.56 21.00
C TYR A 83 24.06 7.75 21.00
N ALA A 84 22.94 8.34 21.40
CA ALA A 84 21.63 7.69 21.31
C ALA A 84 21.20 7.48 19.85
N LEU A 85 21.46 8.42 18.94
CA LEU A 85 21.24 8.26 17.49
C LEU A 85 22.10 7.14 16.90
N LYS A 86 23.39 7.07 17.29
CA LYS A 86 24.27 5.96 16.91
C LYS A 86 23.76 4.62 17.46
N ALA A 87 23.17 4.60 18.65
CA ALA A 87 22.58 3.40 19.23
C ALA A 87 21.33 2.97 18.47
N LEU A 88 20.40 3.88 18.15
CA LEU A 88 19.22 3.59 17.34
C LEU A 88 19.60 3.01 15.97
N LYS A 89 20.65 3.54 15.33
CA LYS A 89 21.21 3.01 14.08
C LYS A 89 21.51 1.50 14.17
N CYS A 90 22.04 1.03 15.30
CA CYS A 90 22.40 -0.37 15.50
C CYS A 90 21.19 -1.32 15.60
N PHE A 91 19.99 -0.81 15.87
CA PHE A 91 18.76 -1.60 15.92
C PHE A 91 18.01 -1.65 14.58
N GLY A 92 18.47 -0.92 13.56
CA GLY A 92 17.97 -1.02 12.19
C GLY A 92 16.43 -0.94 12.10
N ALA A 93 15.81 -1.90 11.40
CA ALA A 93 14.39 -1.91 11.12
C ALA A 93 13.47 -1.90 12.36
N ALA A 94 13.98 -2.29 13.54
CA ALA A 94 13.23 -2.23 14.79
C ALA A 94 12.91 -0.78 15.22
N ALA A 95 13.66 0.21 14.72
CA ALA A 95 13.43 1.63 14.98
C ALA A 95 12.58 2.34 13.89
N ARG A 96 11.89 1.58 13.02
CA ARG A 96 11.10 2.11 11.88
C ARG A 96 10.10 3.20 12.24
N GLU A 97 9.47 3.11 13.41
CA GLU A 97 8.45 4.06 13.87
C GLU A 97 9.01 5.48 14.09
N HIS A 98 10.33 5.63 14.15
CA HIS A 98 11.01 6.91 14.38
C HIS A 98 11.60 7.54 13.11
N LEU A 99 11.34 6.99 11.91
CA LEU A 99 11.91 7.52 10.66
C LEU A 99 11.56 8.99 10.42
N HIS A 100 10.30 9.36 10.61
CA HIS A 100 9.84 10.74 10.41
C HIS A 100 10.56 11.71 11.38
N ASP A 101 10.63 11.35 12.67
CA ASP A 101 11.31 12.16 13.67
C ASP A 101 12.81 12.32 13.36
N LEU A 102 13.46 11.27 12.85
CA LEU A 102 14.87 11.30 12.46
C LEU A 102 15.13 12.14 11.21
N ASP A 103 14.21 12.14 10.25
CA ASP A 103 14.28 13.00 9.06
C ASP A 103 14.10 14.47 9.43
N ASP A 104 13.13 14.79 10.29
CA ASP A 104 12.93 16.14 10.83
C ASP A 104 14.18 16.63 11.57
N LEU A 105 14.80 15.75 12.38
CA LEU A 105 16.03 16.05 13.10
C LEU A 105 17.22 16.27 12.15
N ALA A 106 17.33 15.49 11.07
CA ALA A 106 18.37 15.62 10.06
C ALA A 106 18.24 16.91 9.24
N ALA A 107 17.02 17.37 8.97
CA ALA A 107 16.72 18.60 8.24
C ALA A 107 16.82 19.88 9.09
N ASN A 108 16.89 19.76 10.42
CA ASN A 108 16.88 20.91 11.32
C ASN A 108 18.20 21.68 11.38
N ASN A 109 18.33 22.71 10.55
CA ASN A 109 19.52 23.58 10.44
C ASN A 109 19.95 24.30 11.74
N ARG A 110 19.13 24.30 12.79
CA ARG A 110 19.50 24.89 14.10
C ARG A 110 20.35 23.95 14.95
N LEU A 111 20.33 22.64 14.66
CA LEU A 111 21.11 21.65 15.38
C LEU A 111 22.54 21.59 14.86
N ARG A 112 23.47 21.13 15.72
CA ARG A 112 24.88 20.96 15.35
C ARG A 112 25.01 19.94 14.21
N ASP A 113 25.91 20.21 13.27
CA ASP A 113 26.11 19.38 12.07
C ASP A 113 26.30 17.89 12.36
N TYR A 114 27.02 17.56 13.43
CA TYR A 114 27.26 16.16 13.79
C TYR A 114 26.01 15.44 14.31
N ILE A 115 25.02 16.15 14.86
CA ILE A 115 23.72 15.59 15.24
C ILE A 115 22.93 15.32 13.97
N ARG A 116 22.85 16.29 13.05
CA ARG A 116 22.14 16.13 11.77
C ARG A 116 22.69 14.95 10.97
N ARG A 117 24.03 14.83 10.87
CA ARG A 117 24.69 13.67 10.23
C ARG A 117 24.40 12.35 10.93
N ALA A 118 24.36 12.33 12.26
CA ALA A 118 24.04 11.12 13.02
C ALA A 118 22.57 10.70 12.81
N ALA A 119 21.64 11.66 12.77
CA ALA A 119 20.22 11.43 12.50
C ALA A 119 20.00 10.88 11.08
N HIS A 120 20.59 11.53 10.08
CA HIS A 120 20.55 11.05 8.69
C HIS A 120 21.14 9.64 8.58
N SER A 121 22.31 9.37 9.18
CA SER A 121 22.90 8.03 9.15
C SER A 121 22.06 6.98 9.86
N ALA A 122 21.31 7.35 10.90
CA ALA A 122 20.40 6.43 11.58
C ALA A 122 19.19 6.12 10.68
N ALA A 123 18.55 7.15 10.09
CA ALA A 123 17.43 6.99 9.17
C ALA A 123 17.79 6.09 7.97
N GLU A 124 18.96 6.31 7.35
CA GLU A 124 19.43 5.46 6.25
C GLU A 124 19.64 4.00 6.65
N ALA A 125 20.23 3.74 7.82
CA ALA A 125 20.43 2.37 8.30
C ALA A 125 19.10 1.67 8.64
N ILE A 126 18.12 2.42 9.15
CA ILE A 126 16.77 1.90 9.42
C ILE A 126 16.09 1.53 8.10
N ARG A 127 16.15 2.41 7.09
CA ARG A 127 15.62 2.12 5.74
C ARG A 127 16.28 0.89 5.12
N GLU A 128 17.59 0.77 5.25
CA GLU A 128 18.33 -0.41 4.78
C GLU A 128 17.91 -1.68 5.52
N GLY A 129 17.73 -1.61 6.84
CA GLY A 129 17.20 -2.73 7.62
C GLY A 129 15.80 -3.15 7.16
N ILE A 130 14.91 -2.19 6.90
CA ILE A 130 13.55 -2.49 6.41
C ILE A 130 13.61 -3.15 5.02
N ARG A 131 14.49 -2.66 4.13
CA ARG A 131 14.72 -3.30 2.83
C ARG A 131 15.20 -4.74 2.98
N ALA A 132 16.23 -4.96 3.81
CA ALA A 132 16.76 -6.29 4.08
C ALA A 132 15.73 -7.26 4.68
N GLU A 133 14.85 -6.80 5.58
CA GLU A 133 13.74 -7.62 6.11
C GLU A 133 12.69 -7.95 5.04
N THR A 134 12.42 -7.02 4.14
CA THR A 134 11.48 -7.21 3.03
C THR A 134 12.05 -8.15 1.97
N GLU A 135 13.35 -8.03 1.65
CA GLU A 135 14.07 -8.94 0.75
C GLU A 135 14.27 -10.33 1.36
N GLY A 136 14.46 -10.40 2.68
CA GLY A 136 14.54 -11.64 3.45
C GLY A 136 13.18 -12.31 3.69
N ALA A 137 12.06 -11.60 3.47
CA ALA A 137 10.73 -12.16 3.56
C ALA A 137 10.52 -13.14 2.41
N ARG A 138 10.46 -14.43 2.74
CA ARG A 138 10.21 -15.48 1.76
C ARG A 138 8.76 -15.43 1.30
N HIS A 139 8.53 -14.80 0.16
CA HIS A 139 7.23 -14.78 -0.48
C HIS A 139 7.02 -16.05 -1.29
N LYS A 140 5.78 -16.54 -1.37
CA LYS A 140 5.41 -17.73 -2.15
C LYS A 140 4.49 -17.34 -3.30
N CYS A 141 4.73 -17.94 -4.45
CA CYS A 141 3.85 -17.84 -5.61
C CYS A 141 2.46 -18.39 -5.22
N ILE A 142 1.41 -17.59 -5.43
CA ILE A 142 0.04 -17.98 -5.07
C ILE A 142 -0.49 -19.14 -5.93
N ARG A 143 0.08 -19.35 -7.12
CA ARG A 143 -0.36 -20.40 -8.07
C ARG A 143 0.33 -21.75 -7.80
N CYS A 144 1.66 -21.76 -7.72
CA CYS A 144 2.43 -23.00 -7.62
C CYS A 144 3.06 -23.24 -6.24
N GLY A 145 2.98 -22.27 -5.32
CA GLY A 145 3.48 -22.39 -3.96
C GLY A 145 5.01 -22.29 -3.80
N ARG A 146 5.78 -22.19 -4.90
CA ARG A 146 7.24 -22.02 -4.88
C ARG A 146 7.62 -20.68 -4.25
N GLU A 147 8.72 -20.64 -3.51
CA GLU A 147 9.35 -19.38 -3.07
C GLU A 147 9.74 -18.53 -4.28
N VAL A 148 9.40 -17.24 -4.23
CA VAL A 148 9.76 -16.26 -5.27
C VAL A 148 10.96 -15.44 -4.84
N THR A 149 11.76 -15.00 -5.82
CA THR A 149 12.84 -14.05 -5.57
C THR A 149 12.29 -12.63 -5.28
N PRO A 150 13.07 -11.73 -4.67
CA PRO A 150 12.67 -10.33 -4.49
C PRO A 150 12.29 -9.62 -5.80
N ASP A 151 12.98 -9.94 -6.90
CA ASP A 151 12.68 -9.39 -8.23
C ASP A 151 11.36 -9.92 -8.79
N GLU A 152 11.12 -11.24 -8.68
CA GLU A 152 9.85 -11.86 -9.04
C GLU A 152 8.70 -11.25 -8.24
N HIS A 153 8.88 -11.10 -6.92
CA HIS A 153 7.90 -10.46 -6.04
C HIS A 153 7.61 -9.02 -6.47
N THR A 154 8.63 -8.19 -6.64
CA THR A 154 8.49 -6.78 -7.01
C THR A 154 7.75 -6.62 -8.34
N ARG A 155 8.18 -7.35 -9.37
CA ARG A 155 7.57 -7.32 -10.70
C ARG A 155 6.11 -7.77 -10.67
N SER A 156 5.84 -8.87 -9.97
CA SER A 156 4.50 -9.43 -9.84
C SER A 156 3.55 -8.49 -9.09
N GLN A 157 4.03 -7.87 -8.01
CA GLN A 157 3.27 -6.89 -7.24
C GLN A 157 2.95 -5.64 -8.07
N GLN A 158 3.90 -5.13 -8.86
CA GLN A 158 3.66 -3.98 -9.74
C GLN A 158 2.63 -4.28 -10.84
N ALA A 159 2.69 -5.47 -11.44
CA ALA A 159 1.82 -5.83 -12.56
C ALA A 159 0.41 -6.29 -12.11
N PHE A 160 0.32 -6.99 -10.99
CA PHE A 160 -0.87 -7.74 -10.61
C PHE A 160 -1.31 -7.54 -9.15
N GLN A 161 -0.55 -6.83 -8.32
CA GLN A 161 -0.77 -6.72 -6.86
C GLN A 161 -0.93 -8.11 -6.19
N ARG A 162 -0.28 -9.11 -6.77
CA ARG A 162 -0.30 -10.52 -6.37
C ARG A 162 1.10 -11.09 -6.60
N THR A 163 1.44 -12.14 -5.86
CA THR A 163 2.77 -12.76 -5.95
C THR A 163 2.73 -13.99 -6.85
N PHE A 164 3.44 -13.92 -7.97
CA PHE A 164 3.71 -15.02 -8.90
C PHE A 164 5.22 -15.17 -9.13
N CYS A 165 5.70 -16.41 -9.31
CA CYS A 165 7.02 -16.64 -9.90
C CYS A 165 7.00 -16.34 -11.40
N ASP A 166 8.14 -16.25 -12.06
CA ASP A 166 8.23 -15.84 -13.46
C ASP A 166 7.45 -16.74 -14.42
N SER A 167 7.54 -18.06 -14.24
CA SER A 167 6.76 -18.99 -15.06
C SER A 167 5.25 -18.79 -14.91
N CYS A 168 4.75 -18.59 -13.68
CA CYS A 168 3.32 -18.33 -13.46
C CYS A 168 2.93 -16.90 -13.89
N PHE A 169 3.84 -15.93 -13.77
CA PHE A 169 3.65 -14.57 -14.24
C PHE A 169 3.44 -14.56 -15.75
N ASP A 170 4.31 -15.23 -16.50
CA ASP A 170 4.23 -15.30 -17.96
C ASP A 170 2.94 -15.98 -18.41
N GLU A 171 2.55 -17.09 -17.78
CA GLU A 171 1.27 -17.74 -18.07
C GLU A 171 0.08 -16.82 -17.79
N VAL A 172 0.03 -16.19 -16.62
CA VAL A 172 -1.07 -15.26 -16.27
C VAL A 172 -1.10 -14.05 -17.20
N PHE A 173 0.07 -13.55 -17.59
CA PHE A 173 0.22 -12.45 -18.53
C PHE A 173 -0.23 -12.85 -19.94
N LEU A 174 0.16 -14.03 -20.41
CA LEU A 174 -0.27 -14.60 -21.70
C LEU A 174 -1.76 -14.90 -21.70
N ASP A 175 -2.32 -15.47 -20.64
CA ASP A 175 -3.75 -15.71 -20.50
C ASP A 175 -4.54 -14.40 -20.57
N ARG A 176 -4.07 -13.35 -19.90
CA ARG A 176 -4.68 -12.01 -19.99
C ARG A 176 -4.60 -11.44 -21.40
N ARG A 177 -3.45 -11.53 -22.06
CA ARG A 177 -3.26 -11.05 -23.43
C ARG A 177 -4.13 -11.83 -24.43
N ASN A 178 -4.22 -13.15 -24.27
CA ASN A 178 -5.05 -14.02 -25.10
C ASN A 178 -6.54 -13.72 -24.87
N PHE A 179 -6.94 -13.45 -23.63
CA PHE A 179 -8.29 -13.01 -23.31
C PHE A 179 -8.63 -11.67 -23.96
N GLU A 180 -7.76 -10.66 -23.86
CA GLU A 180 -7.94 -9.36 -24.53
C GLU A 180 -8.05 -9.53 -26.05
N THR A 181 -7.19 -10.37 -26.65
CA THR A 181 -7.24 -10.67 -28.08
C THR A 181 -8.56 -11.35 -28.47
N LYS A 182 -9.04 -12.31 -27.67
CA LYS A 182 -10.32 -12.99 -27.89
C LYS A 182 -11.51 -12.04 -27.77
N VAL A 183 -11.48 -11.12 -26.80
CA VAL A 183 -12.51 -10.09 -26.63
C VAL A 183 -12.60 -9.19 -27.86
N GLU A 184 -11.47 -8.76 -28.42
CA GLU A 184 -11.46 -7.96 -29.65
C GLU A 184 -11.95 -8.76 -30.87
N LEU A 185 -11.53 -10.01 -31.02
CA LEU A 185 -11.99 -10.89 -32.11
C LEU A 185 -13.50 -11.16 -32.07
N ASN A 186 -14.11 -11.13 -30.90
CA ASN A 186 -15.55 -11.33 -30.74
C ASN A 186 -16.38 -10.08 -31.11
N LYS A 187 -15.76 -8.89 -31.21
CA LYS A 187 -16.45 -7.65 -31.61
C LYS A 187 -16.69 -7.64 -33.12
N THR A 188 -17.80 -8.25 -33.52
CA THR A 188 -18.13 -8.51 -34.94
C THR A 188 -19.30 -7.67 -35.44
N ILE A 189 -20.01 -6.99 -34.55
CA ILE A 189 -21.23 -6.26 -34.86
C ILE A 189 -20.95 -4.76 -34.83
N ILE A 190 -21.18 -4.05 -35.94
CA ILE A 190 -20.99 -2.60 -36.02
C ILE A 190 -22.26 -1.83 -35.61
N THR A 191 -22.12 -0.82 -34.76
CA THR A 191 -23.20 0.11 -34.40
C THR A 191 -23.35 1.19 -35.47
N LYS A 192 -24.48 1.92 -35.47
CA LYS A 192 -24.68 3.10 -36.34
C LYS A 192 -23.57 4.17 -36.19
N ALA A 193 -22.99 4.28 -34.99
CA ALA A 193 -21.89 5.20 -34.70
C ALA A 193 -20.50 4.62 -35.06
N GLY A 194 -20.42 3.42 -35.65
CA GLY A 194 -19.19 2.78 -36.09
C GLY A 194 -18.43 1.99 -35.01
N THR A 195 -18.97 1.84 -33.80
CA THR A 195 -18.35 1.03 -32.73
C THR A 195 -18.59 -0.46 -32.98
N LEU A 196 -17.55 -1.29 -32.88
CA LEU A 196 -17.69 -2.75 -32.92
C LEU A 196 -18.03 -3.28 -31.51
N VAL A 197 -19.09 -4.09 -31.41
CA VAL A 197 -19.59 -4.70 -30.16
C VAL A 197 -19.76 -6.22 -30.29
N GLN A 198 -19.89 -6.93 -29.17
CA GLN A 198 -19.90 -8.40 -29.14
C GLN A 198 -21.30 -9.02 -29.33
N SER A 199 -22.37 -8.31 -29.01
CA SER A 199 -23.73 -8.85 -29.06
C SER A 199 -24.76 -7.82 -29.55
N ASP A 200 -25.91 -8.32 -30.04
CA ASP A 200 -27.02 -7.45 -30.46
C ASP A 200 -27.63 -6.67 -29.27
N GLY A 201 -27.54 -7.18 -28.05
CA GLY A 201 -27.97 -6.47 -26.84
C GLY A 201 -27.12 -5.23 -26.60
N GLU A 202 -25.79 -5.39 -26.61
CA GLU A 202 -24.84 -4.27 -26.49
C GLU A 202 -24.99 -3.29 -27.66
N ARG A 203 -25.21 -3.78 -28.90
CA ARG A 203 -25.46 -2.91 -30.06
C ARG A 203 -26.64 -1.98 -29.81
N ARG A 204 -27.76 -2.52 -29.34
CA ARG A 204 -28.97 -1.73 -29.03
C ARG A 204 -28.74 -0.72 -27.91
N ILE A 205 -27.99 -1.10 -26.87
CA ILE A 205 -27.63 -0.18 -25.77
C ILE A 205 -26.75 0.95 -26.30
N ALA A 206 -25.69 0.64 -27.06
CA ALA A 206 -24.78 1.60 -27.64
C ALA A 206 -25.50 2.59 -28.57
N GLU A 207 -26.40 2.08 -29.43
CA GLU A 207 -27.22 2.90 -30.31
C GLU A 207 -28.19 3.78 -29.55
N TRP A 208 -28.82 3.25 -28.50
CA TRP A 208 -29.72 4.03 -27.65
C TRP A 208 -28.97 5.17 -26.93
N LEU A 209 -27.82 4.88 -26.32
CA LEU A 209 -26.98 5.89 -25.66
C LEU A 209 -26.55 6.98 -26.64
N SER A 210 -26.09 6.58 -27.84
CA SER A 210 -25.71 7.51 -28.91
C SER A 210 -26.87 8.39 -29.36
N ALA A 211 -28.06 7.79 -29.58
CA ALA A 211 -29.25 8.50 -30.03
C ALA A 211 -29.75 9.54 -29.02
N HIS A 212 -29.42 9.38 -27.74
CA HIS A 212 -29.78 10.31 -26.66
C HIS A 212 -28.63 11.26 -26.28
N GLY A 213 -27.52 11.23 -27.03
CA GLY A 213 -26.36 12.10 -26.77
C GLY A 213 -25.64 11.78 -25.47
N ILE A 214 -25.77 10.56 -24.94
CA ILE A 214 -25.13 10.15 -23.69
C ILE A 214 -23.72 9.65 -24.00
N ALA A 215 -22.71 10.35 -23.48
CA ALA A 215 -21.32 9.92 -23.60
C ALA A 215 -21.09 8.61 -22.83
N TYR A 216 -20.50 7.62 -23.51
CA TYR A 216 -20.18 6.33 -22.94
C TYR A 216 -18.80 5.83 -23.37
N ARG A 217 -18.26 4.91 -22.58
CA ARG A 217 -17.07 4.13 -22.90
C ARG A 217 -17.47 2.66 -22.96
N TYR A 218 -17.37 2.06 -24.13
CA TYR A 218 -17.70 0.66 -24.36
C TYR A 218 -16.49 -0.22 -24.10
N ASP A 219 -16.68 -1.27 -23.31
CA ASP A 219 -15.71 -2.34 -23.11
C ASP A 219 -14.28 -1.82 -22.80
N GLU A 220 -14.22 -0.72 -22.05
CA GLU A 220 -12.97 -0.02 -21.71
C GLU A 220 -12.14 -0.85 -20.73
N ARG A 221 -10.81 -0.75 -20.83
CA ARG A 221 -9.83 -1.45 -19.97
C ARG A 221 -10.24 -1.47 -18.50
N PHE A 222 -9.86 -2.56 -17.82
CA PHE A 222 -10.19 -2.82 -16.42
C PHE A 222 -9.99 -1.60 -15.51
N ARG A 223 -11.01 -1.30 -14.70
CA ARG A 223 -10.95 -0.35 -13.59
C ARG A 223 -10.60 -1.11 -12.32
N ILE A 224 -9.73 -0.53 -11.50
CA ILE A 224 -9.38 -1.09 -10.19
C ILE A 224 -10.40 -0.58 -9.18
N LEU A 225 -11.17 -1.51 -8.61
CA LEU A 225 -12.12 -1.27 -7.52
C LEU A 225 -11.67 -2.14 -6.33
N SER A 226 -11.25 -1.53 -5.23
CA SER A 226 -10.64 -2.20 -4.06
C SER A 226 -9.70 -3.37 -4.41
N GLY A 227 -8.71 -3.12 -5.27
CA GLY A 227 -7.71 -4.11 -5.69
C GLY A 227 -8.21 -5.18 -6.69
N HIS A 228 -9.47 -5.10 -7.12
CA HIS A 228 -10.05 -5.99 -8.12
C HIS A 228 -10.19 -5.30 -9.47
N ALA A 229 -9.71 -5.95 -10.52
CA ALA A 229 -9.85 -5.48 -11.90
C ALA A 229 -11.26 -5.80 -12.44
N VAL A 230 -12.05 -4.78 -12.74
CA VAL A 230 -13.42 -4.90 -13.28
C VAL A 230 -13.52 -4.26 -14.65
N ARG A 231 -14.10 -4.97 -15.62
CA ARG A 231 -14.35 -4.49 -16.97
C ARG A 231 -15.86 -4.40 -17.20
N PRO A 232 -16.48 -3.20 -17.17
CA PRO A 232 -17.91 -3.05 -17.47
C PRO A 232 -18.18 -3.11 -18.97
N ASP A 233 -19.40 -3.51 -19.35
CA ASP A 233 -19.84 -3.44 -20.74
C ASP A 233 -19.92 -1.98 -21.20
N PHE A 234 -20.51 -1.10 -20.37
CA PHE A 234 -20.48 0.35 -20.59
C PHE A 234 -20.22 1.13 -19.29
N TYR A 235 -19.48 2.22 -19.42
CA TYR A 235 -19.35 3.23 -18.38
C TYR A 235 -19.78 4.60 -18.91
N LEU A 236 -20.62 5.30 -18.16
CA LEU A 236 -21.12 6.65 -18.46
C LEU A 236 -20.37 7.66 -17.58
N PRO A 237 -19.33 8.35 -18.09
CA PRO A 237 -18.45 9.16 -17.26
C PRO A 237 -19.15 10.35 -16.60
N GLU A 238 -20.09 10.98 -17.29
CA GLU A 238 -20.80 12.16 -16.80
C GLU A 238 -21.75 11.85 -15.63
N LEU A 239 -22.23 10.60 -15.55
CA LEU A 239 -23.20 10.16 -14.54
C LEU A 239 -22.56 9.31 -13.43
N ASP A 240 -21.29 8.90 -13.62
CA ASP A 240 -20.60 7.86 -12.87
C ASP A 240 -21.44 6.58 -12.74
N VAL A 241 -22.03 6.14 -13.86
CA VAL A 241 -22.91 4.96 -13.94
C VAL A 241 -22.25 3.86 -14.78
N TYR A 242 -22.34 2.63 -14.28
CA TYR A 242 -21.89 1.41 -14.94
C TYR A 242 -23.12 0.67 -15.47
N ILE A 243 -23.05 0.18 -16.71
CA ILE A 243 -24.10 -0.67 -17.30
C ILE A 243 -23.50 -2.04 -17.61
N GLU A 244 -24.24 -3.09 -17.26
CA GLU A 244 -23.91 -4.48 -17.54
C GLU A 244 -25.10 -5.16 -18.24
N TYR A 245 -24.83 -5.89 -19.33
CA TYR A 245 -25.81 -6.67 -20.06
C TYR A 245 -25.62 -8.17 -19.80
N TRP A 246 -26.51 -8.75 -19.01
CA TRP A 246 -26.39 -10.12 -18.52
C TRP A 246 -26.97 -11.15 -19.49
N GLY A 247 -26.25 -11.42 -20.58
CA GLY A 247 -26.76 -12.17 -21.74
C GLY A 247 -26.76 -13.70 -21.68
N LEU A 248 -26.17 -14.32 -20.65
CA LEU A 248 -26.01 -15.79 -20.56
C LEU A 248 -26.74 -16.38 -19.35
N ASP A 249 -27.26 -17.61 -19.49
CA ASP A 249 -28.09 -18.28 -18.47
C ASP A 249 -27.44 -19.54 -17.85
N THR A 250 -26.11 -19.66 -17.89
CA THR A 250 -25.40 -20.79 -17.27
C THR A 250 -25.17 -20.54 -15.77
N ALA A 251 -25.05 -21.62 -14.98
CA ALA A 251 -24.84 -21.53 -13.53
C ALA A 251 -23.51 -20.83 -13.19
N GLU A 252 -22.45 -21.15 -13.92
CA GLU A 252 -21.13 -20.53 -13.76
C GLU A 252 -21.17 -19.03 -14.09
N TYR A 253 -21.95 -18.64 -15.12
CA TYR A 253 -22.13 -17.24 -15.47
C TYR A 253 -22.90 -16.47 -14.40
N LYS A 254 -23.97 -17.07 -13.83
CA LYS A 254 -24.73 -16.47 -12.72
C LYS A 254 -23.87 -16.23 -11.49
N ILE A 255 -22.96 -17.17 -11.17
CA ILE A 255 -21.99 -16.99 -10.08
C ILE A 255 -21.08 -15.77 -10.36
N GLY A 256 -20.59 -15.63 -11.60
CA GLY A 256 -19.79 -14.48 -12.02
C GLY A 256 -20.57 -13.15 -11.93
N MET A 257 -21.80 -13.13 -12.42
CA MET A 257 -22.72 -11.99 -12.34
C MET A 257 -22.92 -11.53 -10.89
N LEU A 258 -23.27 -12.45 -9.98
CA LEU A 258 -23.52 -12.14 -8.57
C LEU A 258 -22.28 -11.57 -7.88
N LYS A 259 -21.09 -12.14 -8.15
CA LYS A 259 -19.82 -11.60 -7.64
C LYS A 259 -19.56 -10.16 -8.12
N LYS A 260 -19.82 -9.89 -9.39
CA LYS A 260 -19.62 -8.56 -9.99
C LYS A 260 -20.61 -7.54 -9.41
N GLN A 261 -21.87 -7.92 -9.25
CA GLN A 261 -22.88 -7.09 -8.60
C GLN A 261 -22.53 -6.76 -7.15
N GLN A 262 -22.11 -7.77 -6.37
CA GLN A 262 -21.68 -7.58 -4.98
C GLN A 262 -20.48 -6.63 -4.90
N LEU A 263 -19.51 -6.74 -5.81
CA LEU A 263 -18.36 -5.85 -5.86
C LEU A 263 -18.78 -4.40 -6.13
N TYR A 264 -19.64 -4.15 -7.12
CA TYR A 264 -20.15 -2.79 -7.35
C TYR A 264 -20.89 -2.23 -6.13
N GLN A 265 -21.70 -3.06 -5.46
CA GLN A 265 -22.44 -2.66 -4.26
C GLN A 265 -21.50 -2.30 -3.10
N GLN A 266 -20.49 -3.12 -2.81
CA GLN A 266 -19.51 -2.87 -1.75
C GLN A 266 -18.74 -1.58 -1.98
N GLU A 267 -18.47 -1.25 -3.24
CA GLU A 267 -17.72 -0.07 -3.66
C GLU A 267 -18.60 1.18 -3.84
N GLY A 268 -19.89 1.09 -3.53
CA GLY A 268 -20.84 2.19 -3.67
C GLY A 268 -21.00 2.68 -5.11
N LYS A 269 -20.77 1.82 -6.11
CA LYS A 269 -20.89 2.18 -7.53
C LYS A 269 -22.33 2.09 -8.02
N ARG A 270 -22.71 3.03 -8.88
CA ARG A 270 -24.04 3.05 -9.52
C ARG A 270 -24.07 2.05 -10.66
N LEU A 271 -24.90 1.02 -10.52
CA LEU A 271 -24.99 -0.08 -11.48
C LEU A 271 -26.38 -0.16 -12.10
N ILE A 272 -26.42 -0.24 -13.44
CA ILE A 272 -27.60 -0.61 -14.23
C ILE A 272 -27.38 -2.02 -14.78
N SER A 273 -28.15 -2.98 -14.26
CA SER A 273 -28.20 -4.34 -14.78
C SER A 273 -29.27 -4.46 -15.84
N LEU A 274 -28.93 -4.88 -17.06
CA LEU A 274 -29.86 -5.17 -18.15
C LEU A 274 -29.86 -6.65 -18.48
N TYR A 275 -31.00 -7.17 -18.94
CA TYR A 275 -31.20 -8.58 -19.24
C TYR A 275 -31.78 -8.77 -20.64
N PRO A 276 -31.70 -9.97 -21.24
CA PRO A 276 -32.33 -10.27 -22.53
C PRO A 276 -33.82 -9.91 -22.59
N ALA A 277 -34.56 -10.07 -21.48
CA ALA A 277 -35.97 -9.72 -21.39
C ALA A 277 -36.24 -8.19 -21.43
N ASP A 278 -35.22 -7.36 -21.21
CA ASP A 278 -35.33 -5.90 -21.31
C ASP A 278 -35.21 -5.40 -22.76
N LYS A 279 -34.72 -6.25 -23.68
CA LYS A 279 -34.30 -5.87 -25.03
C LYS A 279 -35.39 -5.21 -25.88
N ASP A 280 -36.63 -5.67 -25.74
CA ASP A 280 -37.78 -5.14 -26.49
C ASP A 280 -38.38 -3.87 -25.85
N ARG A 281 -38.01 -3.59 -24.60
CA ARG A 281 -38.48 -2.43 -23.82
C ARG A 281 -37.32 -1.53 -23.39
N LEU A 282 -36.21 -1.60 -24.11
CA LEU A 282 -34.93 -1.05 -23.69
C LEU A 282 -35.00 0.45 -23.39
N ASP A 283 -35.74 1.20 -24.20
CA ASP A 283 -35.96 2.63 -23.99
C ASP A 283 -36.62 2.93 -22.63
N SER A 284 -37.79 2.33 -22.37
CA SER A 284 -38.50 2.51 -21.10
C SER A 284 -37.68 2.06 -19.87
N VAL A 285 -36.91 0.98 -20.02
CA VAL A 285 -36.07 0.42 -18.95
C VAL A 285 -34.87 1.31 -18.65
N LEU A 286 -34.13 1.75 -19.68
CA LEU A 286 -32.98 2.64 -19.50
C LEU A 286 -33.40 3.99 -18.94
N ARG A 287 -34.49 4.58 -19.45
CA ARG A 287 -35.06 5.83 -18.91
C ARG A 287 -35.40 5.69 -17.43
N SER A 288 -36.12 4.62 -17.06
CA SER A 288 -36.49 4.35 -15.67
C SER A 288 -35.28 4.17 -14.76
N LYS A 289 -34.27 3.41 -15.21
CA LYS A 289 -33.08 3.12 -14.41
C LYS A 289 -32.13 4.31 -14.28
N LEU A 290 -31.99 5.12 -15.33
CA LEU A 290 -31.21 6.36 -15.28
C LEU A 290 -31.89 7.43 -14.41
N ALA A 291 -33.22 7.49 -14.39
CA ALA A 291 -33.97 8.38 -13.52
C ALA A 291 -33.69 8.14 -12.03
N LEU A 292 -33.44 6.89 -11.63
CA LEU A 292 -33.03 6.55 -10.24
C LEU A 292 -31.69 7.22 -9.85
N PHE A 293 -30.88 7.61 -10.83
CA PHE A 293 -29.62 8.34 -10.63
C PHE A 293 -29.75 9.84 -10.94
N GLY A 294 -30.98 10.35 -11.08
CA GLY A 294 -31.26 11.76 -11.33
C GLY A 294 -31.04 12.20 -12.78
N TYR A 295 -30.91 11.27 -13.72
CA TYR A 295 -30.75 11.59 -15.14
C TYR A 295 -32.02 11.26 -15.94
N HIS A 296 -32.57 12.28 -16.60
CA HIS A 296 -33.72 12.15 -17.48
C HIS A 296 -33.27 12.47 -18.91
N PRO A 297 -33.13 11.45 -19.78
CA PRO A 297 -32.77 11.68 -21.17
C PRO A 297 -33.86 12.51 -21.86
N PRO A 298 -33.51 13.50 -22.69
CA PRO A 298 -34.49 14.26 -23.45
C PRO A 298 -35.37 13.32 -24.29
N GLU A 299 -36.63 13.69 -24.48
CA GLU A 299 -37.50 13.03 -25.48
C GLU A 299 -37.00 13.47 -26.86
N ASN A 300 -36.21 12.64 -27.54
CA ASN A 300 -35.79 12.99 -28.87
C ASN A 300 -36.94 12.76 -29.85
N GLY A 301 -37.37 13.86 -30.47
CA GLY A 301 -38.28 13.88 -31.60
C GLY A 301 -37.79 12.96 -32.72
N VAL A 302 -38.77 12.29 -33.30
CA VAL A 302 -38.71 11.44 -34.49
C VAL A 302 -37.67 11.95 -35.50
N GLY A 303 -36.52 11.29 -35.54
CA GLY A 303 -35.58 11.33 -36.65
C GLY A 303 -35.57 9.96 -37.32
N GLU A 304 -36.59 9.71 -38.15
CA GLU A 304 -36.55 8.70 -39.21
C GLU A 304 -36.19 9.42 -40.54
N PRO A 305 -35.63 8.68 -41.52
CA PRO A 305 -34.49 9.08 -42.37
C PRO A 305 -34.66 10.30 -43.28
#